data_AF-A0A9P1DED7-F1
#
_entry.id   AF-A0A9P1DED7-F1
#
_cell.length_a   1.000
_cell.length_b   1.000
_cell.length_c   1.000
_cell.angle_alpha   90.00
_cell.angle_beta   90.00
_cell.angle_gamma   90.00
#
_symmetry.space_group_name_H-M   'P 1'
#
loop_
_entity.id
_entity.type
_entity.pdbx_description
1 polymer ?
#
loop_
_entity_poly.entity_id
_entity_poly.type
_entity_poly.pdbx_seq_one_letter_code
_entity_poly.pdbx_strand_id
1 'polypeptide(L)'
;MHEVSAEMKSPRGMVSDESSRSGVLVALQNNGQALQQVPAFKDDKELVLAAVRQQGLALQHASPVLQADVEVVLAAVKQNGLALRSASRTLRSDDGIILAAVMQNGLALEHARPSTCNGWAITVAAVMQCGSALQFAPSPLKDCIELVLLAVQQEPAALQHASLRVRNLLSAAIGGTEIFGDSDEVLASPTESTASELGSDAIESSDESCAELDF
;
A
#
# COMPACT_ATOMS: atom_id res chain seq x y z
N MET A 1 -16.85 -42.18 61.05
CA MET A 1 -17.90 -42.25 60.00
C MET A 1 -18.81 -41.06 60.26
N HIS A 2 -18.93 -40.01 59.45
CA HIS A 2 -18.60 -39.82 58.04
C HIS A 2 -18.14 -38.37 57.83
N GLU A 3 -17.10 -38.23 57.02
CA GLU A 3 -16.86 -37.03 56.22
C GLU A 3 -18.08 -36.79 55.30
N VAL A 4 -18.52 -35.54 55.21
CA VAL A 4 -19.20 -35.05 54.01
C VAL A 4 -18.62 -33.68 53.71
N SER A 5 -17.62 -33.72 52.86
CA SER A 5 -17.13 -32.60 52.06
C SER A 5 -18.32 -31.95 51.34
N ALA A 6 -18.61 -30.69 51.69
CA ALA A 6 -19.44 -29.83 50.88
C ALA A 6 -18.50 -28.85 50.15
N GLU A 7 -18.48 -29.04 48.85
CA GLU A 7 -17.59 -28.50 47.85
C GLU A 7 -17.40 -26.99 47.89
N MET A 8 -16.13 -26.62 47.68
CA MET A 8 -15.66 -25.32 47.24
C MET A 8 -16.55 -24.73 46.15
N LYS A 9 -17.17 -23.58 46.45
CA LYS A 9 -17.43 -22.56 45.44
C LYS A 9 -16.68 -21.31 45.84
N SER A 10 -15.36 -21.35 45.67
CA SER A 10 -14.55 -20.14 45.72
C SER A 10 -15.10 -19.15 44.68
N PRO A 11 -15.40 -17.90 45.07
CA PRO A 11 -15.73 -16.88 44.10
C PRO A 11 -14.52 -16.72 43.19
N ARG A 12 -14.80 -16.84 41.89
CA ARG A 12 -13.91 -16.62 40.76
C ARG A 12 -13.17 -15.30 41.00
N GLY A 13 -11.99 -15.38 41.59
CA GLY A 13 -11.12 -14.24 41.85
C GLY A 13 -10.69 -13.67 40.52
N MET A 14 -11.38 -12.62 40.09
CA MET A 14 -10.85 -11.63 39.15
C MET A 14 -9.72 -10.91 39.89
N VAL A 15 -8.58 -11.57 40.04
CA VAL A 15 -7.33 -10.91 40.37
C VAL A 15 -6.85 -10.26 39.09
N SER A 16 -7.23 -8.99 38.95
CA SER A 16 -6.48 -7.99 38.21
C SER A 16 -5.09 -7.89 38.84
N ASP A 17 -4.23 -8.88 38.64
CA ASP A 17 -2.85 -8.78 39.07
C ASP A 17 -2.18 -7.73 38.18
N GLU A 18 -2.05 -6.50 38.69
CA GLU A 18 -1.24 -5.45 38.05
C GLU A 18 0.17 -5.95 37.74
N SER A 19 0.68 -6.93 38.51
CA SER A 19 1.94 -7.62 38.23
C SER A 19 1.91 -8.43 36.93
N SER A 20 0.80 -9.11 36.64
CA SER A 20 0.59 -9.83 35.38
C SER A 20 0.34 -8.85 34.23
N ARG A 21 -0.39 -7.74 34.45
CA ARG A 21 -0.56 -6.68 33.45
C ARG A 21 0.78 -6.03 33.10
N SER A 22 1.61 -5.70 34.10
CA SER A 22 2.94 -5.13 33.92
C SER A 22 3.88 -6.09 33.20
N GLY A 23 3.85 -7.39 33.52
CA GLY A 23 4.62 -8.40 32.81
C GLY A 23 4.22 -8.54 31.35
N VAL A 24 2.91 -8.51 31.06
CA VAL A 24 2.38 -8.53 29.69
C VAL A 24 2.74 -7.25 28.93
N LEU A 25 2.70 -6.09 29.57
CA LEU A 25 3.06 -4.80 28.94
C LEU A 25 4.53 -4.78 28.52
N VAL A 26 5.43 -5.27 29.39
CA VAL A 26 6.86 -5.44 29.05
C VAL A 26 7.05 -6.45 27.92
N ALA A 27 6.27 -7.54 27.91
CA ALA A 27 6.32 -8.52 26.83
C ALA A 27 5.85 -7.92 25.49
N LEU A 28 4.81 -7.09 25.49
CA LEU A 28 4.29 -6.41 24.30
C LEU A 28 5.23 -5.31 23.79
N GLN A 29 5.94 -4.62 24.68
CA GLN A 29 7.00 -3.67 24.33
C GLN A 29 8.19 -4.33 23.61
N ASN A 30 8.46 -5.60 23.90
CA ASN A 30 9.54 -6.34 23.26
C ASN A 30 9.06 -7.13 22.03
N ASN A 31 7.79 -7.56 22.02
CA ASN A 31 7.20 -8.33 20.92
C ASN A 31 5.68 -8.12 20.84
N GLY A 32 5.23 -7.31 19.88
CA GLY A 32 3.79 -7.07 19.68
C GLY A 32 2.98 -8.33 19.30
N GLN A 33 3.61 -9.42 18.85
CA GLN A 33 2.94 -10.71 18.61
C GLN A 33 2.59 -11.46 19.90
N ALA A 34 3.11 -11.04 21.07
CA ALA A 34 2.77 -11.65 22.36
C ALA A 34 1.27 -11.56 22.67
N LEU A 35 0.54 -10.66 22.01
CA LEU A 35 -0.93 -10.55 22.08
C LEU A 35 -1.66 -11.82 21.60
N GLN A 36 -1.02 -12.65 20.76
CA GLN A 36 -1.54 -13.96 20.36
C GLN A 36 -1.60 -14.95 21.53
N GLN A 37 -0.61 -14.88 22.43
CA GLN A 37 -0.44 -15.82 23.54
C GLN A 37 -1.35 -15.49 24.72
N VAL A 38 -1.91 -14.28 24.78
CA VAL A 38 -2.72 -13.83 25.91
C VAL A 38 -4.11 -13.38 25.45
N PRO A 39 -5.04 -14.35 25.20
CA PRO A 39 -6.37 -14.04 24.70
C PRO A 39 -7.21 -13.18 25.64
N ALA A 40 -6.92 -13.21 26.95
CA ALA A 40 -7.61 -12.43 27.96
C ALA A 40 -7.44 -10.90 27.81
N PHE A 41 -6.40 -10.44 27.11
CA PHE A 41 -6.10 -9.00 26.93
C PHE A 41 -6.38 -8.48 25.52
N LYS A 42 -7.06 -9.27 24.67
CA LYS A 42 -7.41 -8.86 23.29
C LYS A 42 -8.44 -7.74 23.23
N ASP A 43 -9.21 -7.57 24.30
CA ASP A 43 -10.21 -6.50 24.48
C ASP A 43 -9.63 -5.29 25.22
N ASP A 44 -8.39 -5.38 25.71
CA ASP A 44 -7.77 -4.33 26.49
C ASP A 44 -7.12 -3.29 25.57
N LYS A 45 -7.80 -2.15 25.41
CA LYS A 45 -7.38 -1.08 24.50
C LYS A 45 -5.95 -0.59 24.77
N GLU A 46 -5.53 -0.46 26.03
CA GLU A 46 -4.20 0.05 26.35
C GLU A 46 -3.10 -0.93 25.97
N LEU A 47 -3.29 -2.21 26.28
CA LEU A 47 -2.33 -3.27 25.94
C LEU A 47 -2.28 -3.48 24.42
N VAL A 48 -3.42 -3.46 23.74
CA VAL A 48 -3.47 -3.51 22.28
C VAL A 48 -2.78 -2.28 21.67
N LEU A 49 -2.98 -1.08 22.21
CA LEU A 49 -2.28 0.13 21.76
C LEU A 49 -0.76 0.01 21.93
N ALA A 50 -0.29 -0.52 23.06
CA ALA A 50 1.14 -0.78 23.27
C ALA A 50 1.68 -1.79 22.26
N ALA A 51 0.93 -2.86 21.98
CA ALA A 51 1.30 -3.89 21.02
C ALA A 51 1.38 -3.36 19.57
N VAL A 52 0.38 -2.60 19.12
CA VAL A 52 0.32 -2.09 17.74
C VAL A 52 1.33 -0.98 17.49
N ARG A 53 1.67 -0.18 18.50
CA ARG A 53 2.76 0.81 18.42
C ARG A 53 4.10 0.14 18.15
N GLN A 54 4.29 -1.06 18.67
CA GLN A 54 5.51 -1.81 18.46
C GLN A 54 5.48 -2.64 17.17
N GLN A 55 4.37 -3.31 16.91
CA GLN A 55 4.15 -4.12 15.72
C GLN A 55 2.76 -3.83 15.17
N GLY A 56 2.63 -3.00 14.14
CA GLY A 56 1.32 -2.64 13.57
C GLY A 56 0.46 -3.85 13.18
N LEU A 57 1.09 -4.96 12.77
CA LEU A 57 0.38 -6.21 12.43
C LEU A 57 -0.24 -6.92 13.65
N ALA A 58 0.09 -6.54 14.89
CA ALA A 58 -0.52 -7.08 16.10
C ALA A 58 -2.04 -6.82 16.16
N LEU A 59 -2.54 -5.83 15.40
CA LEU A 59 -3.97 -5.54 15.26
C LEU A 59 -4.79 -6.77 14.84
N GLN A 60 -4.20 -7.70 14.08
CA GLN A 60 -4.89 -8.94 13.67
C GLN A 60 -5.31 -9.84 14.84
N HIS A 61 -4.65 -9.68 15.99
CA HIS A 61 -4.93 -10.46 17.20
C HIS A 61 -5.86 -9.73 18.17
N ALA A 62 -6.09 -8.43 17.97
CA ALA A 62 -7.03 -7.65 18.76
C ALA A 62 -8.46 -8.15 18.54
N SER A 63 -9.34 -7.85 19.47
CA SER A 63 -10.75 -8.21 19.35
C SER A 63 -11.43 -7.45 18.20
N PRO A 64 -12.53 -7.97 17.63
CA PRO A 64 -13.25 -7.30 16.56
C PRO A 64 -13.75 -5.90 16.94
N VAL A 65 -13.98 -5.65 18.23
CA VAL A 65 -14.37 -4.33 18.76
C VAL A 65 -13.21 -3.34 18.58
N LEU A 66 -11.99 -3.73 18.95
CA LEU A 66 -10.81 -2.88 18.80
C LEU A 66 -10.30 -2.79 17.35
N GLN A 67 -10.56 -3.81 16.52
CA GLN A 67 -10.34 -3.71 15.07
C GLN A 67 -11.28 -2.70 14.38
N ALA A 68 -12.38 -2.32 15.06
CA ALA A 68 -13.29 -1.27 14.62
C ALA A 68 -13.04 0.08 15.35
N ASP A 69 -12.07 0.14 16.27
CA ASP A 69 -11.71 1.37 16.97
C ASP A 69 -10.73 2.19 16.11
N VAL A 70 -11.14 3.42 15.77
CA VAL A 70 -10.38 4.32 14.91
C VAL A 70 -9.00 4.64 15.47
N GLU A 71 -8.86 4.85 16.78
CA GLU A 71 -7.58 5.23 17.39
C GLU A 71 -6.59 4.06 17.34
N VAL A 72 -7.06 2.85 17.63
CA VAL A 72 -6.24 1.63 17.62
C VAL A 72 -5.79 1.32 16.19
N VAL A 73 -6.71 1.36 15.22
CA VAL A 73 -6.40 1.12 13.81
C VAL A 73 -5.46 2.19 13.27
N LEU A 74 -5.70 3.47 13.56
CA LEU A 74 -4.83 4.55 13.09
C LEU A 74 -3.41 4.42 13.65
N ALA A 75 -3.26 4.05 14.94
CA ALA A 75 -1.96 3.79 15.53
C ALA A 75 -1.24 2.61 14.84
N ALA A 76 -1.97 1.52 14.57
CA ALA A 76 -1.44 0.35 13.88
C ALA A 76 -1.00 0.67 12.44
N VAL A 77 -1.82 1.44 11.72
CA VAL A 77 -1.61 1.85 10.34
C VAL A 77 -0.43 2.82 10.20
N LYS A 78 -0.30 3.78 11.12
CA LYS A 78 0.87 4.66 11.19
C LYS A 78 2.17 3.88 11.42
N GLN A 79 2.11 2.80 12.19
CA GLN A 79 3.27 1.95 12.41
C GLN A 79 3.54 1.02 11.21
N ASN A 80 2.50 0.48 10.58
CA ASN A 80 2.60 -0.36 9.40
C ASN A 80 1.34 -0.23 8.54
N GLY A 81 1.46 0.37 7.35
CA GLY A 81 0.31 0.59 6.45
C GLY A 81 -0.45 -0.70 6.10
N LEU A 82 0.22 -1.86 6.07
CA LEU A 82 -0.43 -3.16 5.81
C LEU A 82 -1.33 -3.65 6.96
N ALA A 83 -1.30 -3.00 8.12
CA ALA A 83 -2.22 -3.27 9.22
C ALA A 83 -3.68 -2.97 8.85
N LEU A 84 -3.91 -2.16 7.81
CA LEU A 84 -5.25 -1.86 7.28
C LEU A 84 -6.06 -3.13 6.95
N ARG A 85 -5.40 -4.22 6.54
CA ARG A 85 -6.08 -5.50 6.24
C ARG A 85 -6.83 -6.09 7.43
N SER A 86 -6.36 -5.80 8.64
CA SER A 86 -6.90 -6.30 9.90
C SER A 86 -7.96 -5.39 10.48
N ALA A 87 -8.18 -4.21 9.88
CA ALA A 87 -9.22 -3.30 10.29
C ALA A 87 -10.61 -3.79 9.87
N SER A 88 -11.64 -3.31 10.58
CA SER A 88 -13.02 -3.59 10.26
C SER A 88 -13.39 -3.12 8.84
N ARG A 89 -14.46 -3.70 8.27
CA ARG A 89 -14.91 -3.33 6.92
C ARG A 89 -15.27 -1.84 6.79
N THR A 90 -15.78 -1.23 7.86
CA THR A 90 -16.14 0.19 7.87
C THR A 90 -14.90 1.07 7.81
N LEU A 91 -13.87 0.76 8.59
CA LEU A 91 -12.62 1.54 8.63
C LEU A 91 -11.76 1.34 7.38
N ARG A 92 -11.85 0.18 6.71
CA ARG A 92 -11.23 -0.04 5.40
C ARG A 92 -11.84 0.77 4.27
N SER A 93 -12.98 1.40 4.51
CA SER A 93 -13.67 2.31 3.59
C SER A 93 -13.53 3.77 4.02
N ASP A 94 -12.86 4.04 5.14
CA ASP A 94 -12.62 5.39 5.63
C ASP A 94 -11.43 6.01 4.91
N ASP A 95 -11.69 7.06 4.13
CA ASP A 95 -10.68 7.73 3.32
C ASP A 95 -9.51 8.29 4.15
N GLY A 96 -9.76 8.74 5.39
CA GLY A 96 -8.71 9.26 6.27
C GLY A 96 -7.77 8.18 6.76
N ILE A 97 -8.30 7.01 7.12
CA ILE A 97 -7.49 5.86 7.54
C ILE A 97 -6.75 5.25 6.34
N ILE A 98 -7.42 5.11 5.19
CA ILE A 98 -6.80 4.61 3.96
C ILE A 98 -5.65 5.54 3.55
N LEU A 99 -5.86 6.86 3.57
CA LEU A 99 -4.81 7.82 3.23
C LEU A 99 -3.61 7.69 4.18
N ALA A 100 -3.84 7.59 5.48
CA ALA A 100 -2.76 7.36 6.43
C ALA A 100 -2.02 6.04 6.17
N ALA A 101 -2.73 4.99 5.76
CA ALA A 101 -2.14 3.70 5.41
C ALA A 101 -1.27 3.78 4.17
N VAL A 102 -1.79 4.45 3.14
CA VAL A 102 -1.13 4.66 1.86
C VAL A 102 0.11 5.54 2.01
N MET A 103 0.03 6.61 2.81
CA MET A 103 1.18 7.45 3.12
C MET A 103 2.28 6.68 3.84
N GLN A 104 1.93 5.67 4.62
CA GLN A 104 2.90 4.80 5.28
C GLN A 104 3.40 3.67 4.37
N ASN A 105 2.55 3.10 3.53
CA ASN A 105 2.89 2.09 2.52
C ASN A 105 1.88 2.12 1.38
N GLY A 106 2.32 2.49 0.18
CA GLY A 106 1.47 2.62 -1.02
C GLY A 106 0.76 1.31 -1.39
N LEU A 107 1.31 0.15 -1.02
CA LEU A 107 0.67 -1.16 -1.23
C LEU A 107 -0.52 -1.40 -0.29
N ALA A 108 -0.70 -0.61 0.77
CA ALA A 108 -1.87 -0.70 1.63
C ALA A 108 -3.19 -0.45 0.89
N LEU A 109 -3.11 0.21 -0.28
CA LEU A 109 -4.24 0.42 -1.18
C LEU A 109 -4.90 -0.91 -1.62
N GLU A 110 -4.18 -2.03 -1.64
CA GLU A 110 -4.73 -3.36 -1.91
C GLU A 110 -5.86 -3.73 -0.94
N HIS A 111 -5.70 -3.36 0.31
CA HIS A 111 -6.61 -3.72 1.39
C HIS A 111 -7.69 -2.67 1.65
N ALA A 112 -7.53 -1.50 1.03
CA ALA A 112 -8.53 -0.45 1.01
C ALA A 112 -9.75 -0.92 0.22
N ARG A 113 -10.93 -0.53 0.69
CA ARG A 113 -12.17 -0.64 -0.08
C ARG A 113 -12.48 0.77 -0.59
N PRO A 114 -12.06 1.12 -1.81
CA PRO A 114 -12.19 2.48 -2.29
C PRO A 114 -13.66 2.87 -2.34
N SER A 115 -14.05 3.79 -1.46
CA SER A 115 -15.40 4.34 -1.34
C SER A 115 -15.64 5.43 -2.37
N THR A 116 -15.20 5.23 -3.61
CA THR A 116 -15.51 6.00 -4.85
C THR A 116 -15.37 7.54 -4.86
N CYS A 117 -15.21 8.24 -3.73
CA CYS A 117 -15.31 9.69 -3.64
C CYS A 117 -13.93 10.37 -3.66
N ASN A 118 -12.94 9.84 -2.92
CA ASN A 118 -11.57 10.35 -2.89
C ASN A 118 -10.53 9.41 -3.51
N GLY A 119 -10.99 8.47 -4.35
CA GLY A 119 -10.13 7.47 -4.99
C GLY A 119 -8.97 8.09 -5.78
N TRP A 120 -9.16 9.26 -6.39
CA TRP A 120 -8.09 9.99 -7.09
C TRP A 120 -6.99 10.44 -6.14
N ALA A 121 -7.31 11.24 -5.13
CA ALA A 121 -6.32 11.80 -4.21
C ALA A 121 -5.54 10.71 -3.48
N ILE A 122 -6.22 9.66 -3.04
CA ILE A 122 -5.59 8.51 -2.38
C ILE A 122 -4.67 7.75 -3.36
N THR A 123 -5.11 7.52 -4.60
CA THR A 123 -4.29 6.82 -5.61
C THR A 123 -3.06 7.64 -5.99
N VAL A 124 -3.20 8.95 -6.19
CA VAL A 124 -2.07 9.84 -6.50
C VAL A 124 -1.08 9.82 -5.35
N ALA A 125 -1.53 9.94 -4.10
CA ALA A 125 -0.66 9.84 -2.94
C ALA A 125 0.07 8.47 -2.87
N ALA A 126 -0.62 7.38 -3.23
CA ALA A 126 -0.02 6.05 -3.28
C ALA A 126 1.07 5.94 -4.35
N VAL A 127 0.78 6.40 -5.56
CA VAL A 127 1.71 6.37 -6.70
C VAL A 127 2.93 7.24 -6.44
N MET A 128 2.75 8.40 -5.78
CA MET A 128 3.87 9.27 -5.39
C MET A 128 4.83 8.58 -4.41
N GLN A 129 4.33 7.66 -3.58
CA GLN A 129 5.16 6.91 -2.64
C GLN A 129 5.76 5.64 -3.25
N CYS A 130 5.00 4.94 -4.11
CA CYS A 130 5.42 3.71 -4.78
C CYS A 130 4.74 3.61 -6.15
N GLY A 131 5.52 3.62 -7.23
CA GLY A 131 5.01 3.53 -8.61
C GLY A 131 4.16 2.27 -8.85
N SER A 132 4.53 1.14 -8.23
CA SER A 132 3.75 -0.11 -8.27
C SER A 132 2.33 -0.01 -7.68
N ALA A 133 2.02 1.00 -6.87
CA ALA A 133 0.67 1.21 -6.34
C ALA A 133 -0.38 1.48 -7.45
N LEU A 134 0.08 1.86 -8.65
CA LEU A 134 -0.76 2.01 -9.84
C LEU A 134 -1.59 0.76 -10.15
N GLN A 135 -1.13 -0.44 -9.77
CA GLN A 135 -1.88 -1.68 -9.99
C GLN A 135 -3.25 -1.70 -9.28
N PHE A 136 -3.38 -1.01 -8.15
CA PHE A 136 -4.61 -0.93 -7.36
C PHE A 136 -5.49 0.27 -7.74
N ALA A 137 -5.01 1.12 -8.66
CA ALA A 137 -5.77 2.26 -9.14
C ALA A 137 -7.04 1.81 -9.89
N PRO A 138 -8.16 2.53 -9.73
CA PRO A 138 -9.34 2.33 -10.57
C PRO A 138 -9.02 2.59 -12.05
N SER A 139 -9.72 1.86 -12.93
CA SER A 139 -9.52 1.89 -14.38
C SER A 139 -9.34 3.28 -15.01
N PRO A 140 -10.17 4.31 -14.71
CA PRO A 140 -9.98 5.64 -15.31
C PRO A 140 -8.63 6.28 -14.99
N LEU A 141 -8.00 5.93 -13.86
CA LEU A 141 -6.72 6.51 -13.46
C LEU A 141 -5.53 5.80 -14.11
N LYS A 142 -5.71 4.53 -14.47
CA LYS A 142 -4.73 3.77 -15.28
C LYS A 142 -4.68 4.26 -16.73
N ASP A 143 -5.72 4.96 -17.17
CA ASP A 143 -5.79 5.66 -18.45
C ASP A 143 -5.20 7.08 -18.41
N CYS A 144 -4.94 7.63 -17.21
CA CYS A 144 -4.35 8.97 -17.07
C CYS A 144 -2.84 8.93 -17.36
N ILE A 145 -2.46 9.43 -18.54
CA ILE A 145 -1.06 9.47 -18.99
C ILE A 145 -0.15 10.18 -17.97
N GLU A 146 -0.56 11.33 -17.43
CA GLU A 146 0.23 12.06 -16.42
C GLU A 146 0.54 11.22 -15.18
N LEU A 147 -0.47 10.54 -14.62
CA LEU A 147 -0.28 9.69 -13.45
C LEU A 147 0.60 8.47 -13.76
N VAL A 148 0.39 7.86 -14.93
CA VAL A 148 1.20 6.72 -15.40
C VAL A 148 2.65 7.14 -15.60
N LEU A 149 2.90 8.30 -16.20
CA LEU A 149 4.27 8.82 -16.39
C LEU A 149 4.96 9.10 -15.05
N LEU A 150 4.26 9.66 -14.07
CA LEU A 150 4.79 9.83 -12.70
C LEU A 150 5.17 8.48 -12.07
N ALA A 151 4.33 7.46 -12.23
CA ALA A 151 4.60 6.11 -11.73
C ALA A 151 5.83 5.48 -12.41
N VAL A 152 5.91 5.59 -13.74
CA VAL A 152 6.98 5.03 -14.58
C VAL A 152 8.31 5.73 -14.34
N GLN A 153 8.30 7.04 -14.09
CA GLN A 153 9.49 7.80 -13.77
C GLN A 153 10.16 7.30 -12.48
N GLN A 154 9.39 6.87 -11.49
CA GLN A 154 9.94 6.25 -10.30
C GLN A 154 10.29 4.77 -10.51
N GLU A 155 9.38 4.02 -11.14
CA GLU A 155 9.53 2.59 -11.34
C GLU A 155 9.09 2.18 -12.76
N PRO A 156 10.02 1.87 -13.67
CA PRO A 156 9.70 1.54 -15.06
C PRO A 156 8.74 0.36 -15.21
N ALA A 157 8.82 -0.61 -14.28
CA ALA A 157 7.92 -1.76 -14.22
C ALA A 157 6.45 -1.35 -14.01
N ALA A 158 6.16 -0.16 -13.47
CA ALA A 158 4.79 0.31 -13.25
C ALA A 158 4.00 0.46 -14.57
N LEU A 159 4.68 0.59 -15.72
CA LEU A 159 4.05 0.65 -17.05
C LEU A 159 3.18 -0.58 -17.33
N GLN A 160 3.51 -1.75 -16.76
CA GLN A 160 2.74 -2.97 -16.92
C GLN A 160 1.32 -2.88 -16.33
N HIS A 161 1.12 -1.96 -15.38
CA HIS A 161 -0.14 -1.76 -14.65
C HIS A 161 -1.02 -0.65 -15.25
N ALA A 162 -0.49 0.10 -16.21
CA ALA A 162 -1.26 1.08 -16.98
C ALA A 162 -2.30 0.39 -17.87
N SER A 163 -3.25 1.17 -18.39
CA SER A 163 -4.20 0.62 -19.37
C SER A 163 -3.46 0.18 -20.64
N LEU A 164 -4.01 -0.83 -21.32
CA LEU A 164 -3.48 -1.30 -22.61
C LEU A 164 -3.28 -0.16 -23.61
N ARG A 165 -4.20 0.80 -23.62
CA ARG A 165 -4.15 1.98 -24.48
C ARG A 165 -2.92 2.84 -24.18
N VAL A 166 -2.73 3.21 -22.90
CA VAL A 166 -1.59 4.03 -22.49
C VAL A 166 -0.28 3.28 -22.68
N ARG A 167 -0.24 1.99 -22.34
CA ARG A 167 0.93 1.13 -22.53
C ARG A 167 1.36 1.07 -23.99
N ASN A 168 0.44 0.85 -24.92
CA ASN A 168 0.75 0.79 -26.35
C ASN A 168 1.14 2.16 -26.91
N LEU A 169 0.53 3.24 -26.42
CA LEU A 169 0.85 4.61 -26.82
C LEU A 169 2.26 5.01 -26.38
N LEU A 170 2.61 4.69 -25.12
CA LEU A 170 3.94 4.92 -24.59
C LEU A 170 4.96 3.95 -25.19
N SER A 171 4.63 2.69 -25.44
CA SER A 171 5.54 1.75 -26.13
C SER A 171 5.79 2.15 -27.58
N ALA A 172 4.84 2.78 -28.25
CA ALA A 172 5.06 3.33 -29.59
C ALA A 172 5.96 4.58 -29.55
N ALA A 173 5.84 5.40 -28.50
CA ALA A 173 6.69 6.57 -28.31
C ALA A 173 8.12 6.22 -27.85
N ILE A 174 8.27 5.17 -27.03
CA ILE A 174 9.54 4.70 -26.46
C ILE A 174 10.19 3.61 -27.34
N GLY A 175 9.41 2.89 -28.16
CA GLY A 175 9.88 1.86 -29.08
C GLY A 175 10.69 2.35 -30.29
N GLY A 176 10.96 3.67 -30.36
CA GLY A 176 12.05 4.22 -31.16
C GLY A 176 13.40 4.22 -30.43
N THR A 177 13.44 3.81 -29.15
CA THR A 177 14.65 3.72 -28.32
C THR A 177 14.68 2.37 -27.63
N GLU A 178 15.57 1.50 -28.11
CA GLU A 178 15.83 0.15 -27.61
C GLU A 178 16.07 0.13 -26.10
N ILE A 179 15.19 -0.53 -25.35
CA ILE A 179 15.49 -1.04 -23.99
C ILE A 179 14.51 -2.16 -23.67
N PHE A 180 14.76 -3.34 -24.22
CA PHE A 180 14.49 -4.61 -23.54
C PHE A 180 15.53 -5.60 -24.06
N GLY A 181 16.42 -6.04 -23.15
CA GLY A 181 17.52 -6.92 -23.48
C GLY A 181 17.03 -8.28 -23.93
N ASP A 182 17.29 -8.62 -25.19
CA ASP A 182 17.49 -10.00 -25.59
C ASP A 182 18.85 -10.44 -25.04
N SER A 183 18.79 -11.27 -24.01
CA SER A 183 19.91 -12.10 -23.59
C SER A 183 19.97 -13.29 -24.54
N ASP A 184 20.54 -13.11 -25.72
CA ASP A 184 21.20 -14.14 -26.53
C ASP A 184 21.56 -13.54 -27.90
N GLU A 185 22.72 -12.88 -28.01
CA GLU A 185 23.41 -12.94 -29.30
C GLU A 185 24.94 -12.91 -29.17
N VAL A 186 25.50 -13.85 -29.90
CA VAL A 186 26.87 -14.33 -29.90
C VAL A 186 27.80 -13.32 -30.60
N LEU A 187 28.94 -13.10 -29.97
CA LEU A 187 30.23 -12.65 -30.53
C LEU A 187 30.26 -12.41 -32.05
N ALA A 188 30.29 -11.14 -32.45
CA ALA A 188 31.06 -10.71 -33.63
C ALA A 188 31.57 -9.28 -33.42
N SER A 189 32.89 -9.16 -33.42
CA SER A 189 33.71 -7.95 -33.29
C SER A 189 33.57 -6.98 -34.48
N PRO A 190 34.00 -5.72 -34.34
CA PRO A 190 33.68 -4.64 -35.26
C PRO A 190 34.62 -4.61 -36.47
N THR A 191 34.09 -4.25 -37.64
CA THR A 191 34.90 -3.65 -38.70
C THR A 191 34.19 -2.44 -39.25
N GLU A 192 34.77 -1.29 -38.93
CA GLU A 192 34.54 0.01 -39.53
C GLU A 192 34.47 -0.10 -41.06
N SER A 193 33.48 0.56 -41.67
CA SER A 193 33.64 1.05 -43.03
C SER A 193 32.69 2.22 -43.30
N THR A 194 33.35 3.36 -43.55
CA THR A 194 32.94 4.49 -44.39
C THR A 194 31.83 5.42 -43.90
N ALA A 195 32.28 6.55 -43.34
CA ALA A 195 31.63 7.84 -43.39
C ALA A 195 31.91 8.55 -44.73
N SER A 196 30.88 9.17 -45.30
CA SER A 196 30.85 10.25 -46.33
C SER A 196 29.42 10.29 -46.88
N GLU A 197 28.67 11.36 -47.12
CA GLU A 197 28.81 12.83 -47.08
C GLU A 197 27.35 13.34 -47.13
N LEU A 198 26.93 14.26 -46.24
CA LEU A 198 26.61 15.66 -46.52
C LEU A 198 25.64 15.94 -47.69
N GLY A 199 24.56 16.70 -47.40
CA GLY A 199 24.02 17.65 -48.37
C GLY A 199 22.49 17.78 -48.48
N SER A 200 21.93 18.62 -47.61
CA SER A 200 21.01 19.73 -47.96
C SER A 200 19.58 19.48 -48.47
N ASP A 201 18.72 20.40 -48.03
CA ASP A 201 17.49 20.89 -48.66
C ASP A 201 16.18 20.10 -48.46
N ALA A 202 15.36 20.58 -47.51
CA ALA A 202 14.12 21.30 -47.86
C ALA A 202 13.43 21.78 -46.57
N ILE A 203 13.60 23.07 -46.30
CA ILE A 203 12.70 23.84 -45.45
C ILE A 203 11.60 24.34 -46.40
N GLU A 204 10.37 23.87 -46.24
CA GLU A 204 9.21 24.58 -46.75
C GLU A 204 8.26 24.84 -45.59
N SER A 205 8.20 26.12 -45.24
CA SER A 205 7.24 26.73 -44.34
C SER A 205 5.89 26.92 -45.03
N SER A 206 4.92 27.34 -44.22
CA SER A 206 3.64 27.98 -44.58
C SER A 206 2.54 26.95 -44.96
N ASP A 207 1.32 26.96 -44.42
CA ASP A 207 0.57 27.97 -43.66
C ASP A 207 -0.60 27.34 -42.89
N GLU A 208 -0.98 28.03 -41.82
CA GLU A 208 -2.34 28.34 -41.34
C GLU A 208 -3.46 27.27 -41.37
N SER A 209 -4.00 26.96 -40.19
CA SER A 209 -5.38 27.36 -39.86
C SER A 209 -5.73 27.10 -38.38
N CYS A 210 -5.88 28.20 -37.64
CA CYS A 210 -6.61 28.25 -36.37
C CYS A 210 -8.12 28.31 -36.65
N ALA A 211 -8.90 27.43 -36.06
CA ALA A 211 -10.36 27.52 -35.87
C ALA A 211 -10.84 26.22 -35.17
N GLU A 212 -11.65 26.17 -34.12
CA GLU A 212 -12.23 27.12 -33.17
C GLU A 212 -12.50 26.35 -31.88
N LEU A 213 -12.41 27.04 -30.75
CA LEU A 213 -13.00 26.66 -29.47
C LEU A 213 -14.39 27.28 -29.44
N ASP A 214 -15.41 26.50 -29.12
CA ASP A 214 -16.67 27.08 -28.62
C ASP A 214 -17.17 26.31 -27.39
N PHE A 215 -17.64 27.13 -26.46
CA PHE A 215 -18.05 26.86 -25.09
C PHE A 215 -19.31 26.00 -24.95
#